data_AF-A0A9J8BCM8-F1
#
_entry.id   AF-A0A9J8BCM8-F1
#
_cell.length_a   1.000
_cell.length_b   1.000
_cell.length_c   1.000
_cell.angle_alpha   90.00
_cell.angle_beta   90.00
_cell.angle_gamma   90.00
#
_symmetry.space_group_name_H-M   'P 1'
#
loop_
_entity.id
_entity.type
_entity.pdbx_description
1 polymer ?
#
loop_
_entity_poly.entity_id
_entity_poly.type
_entity_poly.pdbx_seq_one_letter_code
_entity_poly.pdbx_strand_id
1 'polypeptide(L)'
;MQLNQRMMMGLAAIAVIMSVMITGTNGQNKPIECCTTVSTKEITLPITGFKLQKREPPCVNAIIFFTAKGDYCSHWKESWVKQKVQELKTIQLQEWHMKMNSTDSTPLSSASPYNSTSE
;
A
#
# COMPACT_ATOMS: atom_id res chain seq x y z
N MET A 1 27.45 -59.05 23.12
CA MET A 1 27.22 -57.58 23.00
C MET A 1 27.07 -57.08 21.56
N GLN A 2 26.80 -57.91 20.53
CA GLN A 2 26.64 -57.44 19.14
C GLN A 2 25.19 -57.30 18.65
N LEU A 3 24.22 -57.93 19.35
CA LEU A 3 22.79 -57.86 18.99
C LEU A 3 22.19 -56.49 19.32
N ASN A 4 22.55 -55.92 20.48
CA ASN A 4 22.08 -54.59 20.91
C ASN A 4 22.66 -53.45 20.06
N GLN A 5 23.87 -53.60 19.53
CA GLN A 5 24.50 -52.58 18.70
C GLN A 5 23.80 -52.46 17.34
N ARG A 6 23.40 -53.58 16.71
CA ARG A 6 22.63 -53.58 15.46
C ARG A 6 21.22 -53.01 15.66
N MET A 7 20.58 -53.33 16.80
CA MET A 7 19.25 -52.84 17.13
C MET A 7 19.25 -51.33 17.46
N MET A 8 20.27 -50.83 18.18
CA MET A 8 20.47 -49.40 18.44
C MET A 8 20.75 -48.61 17.16
N MET A 9 21.60 -49.11 16.26
CA MET A 9 21.90 -48.44 14.99
C MET A 9 20.68 -48.41 14.05
N GLY A 10 19.87 -49.48 14.04
CA GLY A 10 18.62 -49.52 13.28
C GLY A 10 17.57 -48.52 13.79
N LEU A 11 17.40 -48.42 15.11
CA LEU A 11 16.48 -47.44 15.73
C LEU A 11 16.94 -46.00 15.51
N ALA A 12 18.25 -45.74 15.61
CA ALA A 12 18.82 -44.43 15.33
C ALA A 12 18.61 -44.01 13.87
N ALA A 13 18.80 -44.92 12.91
CA ALA A 13 18.58 -44.64 11.50
C ALA A 13 17.11 -44.31 11.18
N ILE A 14 16.16 -45.02 11.78
CA ILE A 14 14.72 -44.79 11.60
C ILE A 14 14.30 -43.43 12.19
N ALA A 15 14.85 -43.04 13.35
CA ALA A 15 14.57 -41.73 13.96
C ALA A 15 15.09 -40.56 13.11
N VAL A 16 16.27 -40.71 12.49
CA VAL A 16 16.83 -39.68 11.60
C VAL A 16 15.98 -39.50 10.35
N ILE A 17 15.50 -40.58 9.72
CA ILE A 17 14.68 -40.50 8.50
C ILE A 17 13.33 -39.82 8.76
N MET A 18 12.71 -40.03 9.94
CA MET A 18 11.44 -39.38 10.29
C MET A 18 11.57 -37.88 10.63
N SER A 19 12.75 -37.41 11.05
CA SER A 19 12.97 -35.99 11.34
C SER A 19 13.05 -35.08 10.11
N VAL A 20 13.22 -35.64 8.91
CA VAL A 20 13.48 -34.88 7.67
C VAL A 20 12.20 -34.44 6.93
N MET A 21 11.02 -34.93 7.31
CA MET A 21 9.77 -34.70 6.55
C MET A 21 8.88 -33.55 7.08
N ILE A 22 9.42 -32.60 7.84
CA ILE A 22 8.65 -31.41 8.27
C ILE A 22 9.34 -30.14 7.77
N THR A 23 9.52 -30.02 6.46
CA THR A 23 9.52 -28.70 5.81
C THR A 23 8.13 -28.49 5.23
N GLY A 24 7.18 -28.14 6.10
CA GLY A 24 5.89 -27.61 5.68
C GLY A 24 6.14 -26.46 4.72
N THR A 25 5.52 -26.53 3.55
CA THR A 25 5.56 -25.49 2.54
C THR A 25 5.16 -24.17 3.18
N ASN A 26 6.12 -23.26 3.37
CA ASN A 26 5.84 -21.86 3.66
C ASN A 26 5.26 -21.22 2.39
N GLY A 27 4.05 -21.65 2.02
CA GLY A 27 3.21 -20.93 1.10
C GLY A 27 2.91 -19.61 1.77
N GLN A 28 3.72 -18.60 1.47
CA GLN A 28 3.37 -17.22 1.75
C GLN A 28 2.10 -16.94 0.94
N ASN A 29 0.93 -17.21 1.52
CA ASN A 29 -0.34 -16.78 1.00
C ASN A 29 -0.26 -15.25 1.00
N LYS A 30 0.18 -14.68 -0.13
CA LYS A 30 0.27 -13.24 -0.29
C LYS A 30 -1.16 -12.73 -0.05
N PRO A 31 -1.40 -11.87 0.97
CA PRO A 31 -2.73 -11.39 1.22
C PRO A 31 -3.25 -10.71 -0.05
N ILE A 32 -4.53 -10.93 -0.37
CA ILE A 32 -5.18 -10.27 -1.49
C ILE A 32 -5.24 -8.77 -1.17
N GLU A 33 -4.40 -7.96 -1.81
CA GLU A 33 -4.28 -6.50 -1.62
C GLU A 33 -5.38 -5.71 -2.38
N CYS A 34 -6.62 -6.20 -2.38
CA CYS A 34 -7.74 -5.56 -3.07
C CYS A 34 -9.07 -5.76 -2.35
N CYS A 35 -10.05 -4.91 -2.64
CA CYS A 35 -11.41 -5.07 -2.14
C CYS A 35 -12.09 -6.25 -2.84
N THR A 36 -12.46 -7.28 -2.08
CA THR A 36 -13.33 -8.38 -2.52
C THR A 36 -14.80 -8.12 -2.19
N THR A 37 -15.06 -7.24 -1.22
CA THR A 37 -16.39 -6.75 -0.82
C THR A 37 -16.38 -5.24 -0.68
N VAL A 38 -17.56 -4.61 -0.73
CA VAL A 38 -17.72 -3.16 -0.59
C VAL A 38 -18.87 -2.83 0.36
N SER A 39 -18.74 -1.72 1.08
CA SER A 39 -19.76 -1.14 1.95
C SER A 39 -20.54 -0.04 1.23
N THR A 40 -21.83 0.07 1.53
CA THR A 40 -22.67 1.23 1.15
C THR A 40 -22.76 2.28 2.26
N LYS A 41 -22.33 1.94 3.49
CA LYS A 41 -22.35 2.84 4.64
C LYS A 41 -21.36 3.98 4.47
N GLU A 42 -21.81 5.18 4.82
CA GLU A 42 -20.97 6.36 4.85
C GLU A 42 -19.88 6.25 5.93
N ILE A 43 -18.68 6.71 5.57
CA ILE A 43 -17.52 6.72 6.47
C ILE A 43 -17.57 8.01 7.27
N THR A 44 -17.59 7.88 8.60
CA THR A 44 -17.58 9.04 9.53
C THR A 44 -16.19 9.49 9.90
N LEU A 45 -15.16 8.72 9.54
CA LEU A 45 -13.76 9.06 9.78
C LEU A 45 -13.27 10.09 8.74
N PRO A 46 -12.30 10.95 9.10
CA PRO A 46 -11.65 11.82 8.14
C PRO A 46 -10.99 11.02 7.00
N ILE A 47 -11.41 11.31 5.77
CA ILE A 47 -10.88 10.72 4.55
C ILE A 47 -9.74 11.61 4.04
N THR A 48 -8.55 11.04 3.90
CA THR A 48 -7.34 11.75 3.45
C THR A 48 -7.08 11.60 1.96
N GLY A 49 -7.70 10.61 1.32
CA GLY A 49 -7.53 10.36 -0.11
C GLY A 49 -8.36 9.17 -0.57
N PHE A 50 -8.20 8.83 -1.84
CA PHE A 50 -8.89 7.69 -2.42
C PHE A 50 -8.09 7.02 -3.56
N LYS A 51 -8.44 5.77 -3.85
CA LYS A 51 -7.97 5.01 -5.02
C LYS A 51 -9.16 4.36 -5.72
N LEU A 52 -9.17 4.45 -7.04
CA LEU A 52 -10.13 3.71 -7.88
C LEU A 52 -9.62 2.29 -8.06
N GLN A 53 -10.45 1.30 -7.73
CA GLN A 53 -10.17 -0.10 -7.99
C GLN A 53 -11.10 -0.61 -9.09
N LYS A 54 -10.51 -1.01 -10.22
CA LYS A 54 -11.23 -1.73 -11.28
C LYS A 54 -11.48 -3.17 -10.86
N ARG A 55 -12.58 -3.74 -11.34
CA ARG A 55 -12.90 -5.16 -11.13
C ARG A 55 -11.85 -6.05 -11.82
N GLU A 56 -11.27 -6.97 -11.07
CA GLU A 56 -10.34 -8.01 -11.52
C GLU A 56 -10.48 -9.19 -10.54
N PRO A 57 -11.30 -10.21 -10.84
CA PRO A 57 -11.64 -11.25 -9.87
C PRO A 57 -10.40 -11.87 -9.18
N PRO A 58 -10.39 -11.98 -7.85
CA PRO A 58 -11.53 -11.84 -6.92
C PRO A 58 -11.88 -10.39 -6.51
N CYS A 59 -11.15 -9.40 -7.01
CA CYS A 59 -11.38 -7.99 -6.72
C CYS A 59 -12.65 -7.46 -7.40
N VAL A 60 -13.47 -6.73 -6.65
CA VAL A 60 -14.68 -6.07 -7.17
C VAL A 60 -14.39 -4.61 -7.54
N ASN A 61 -15.32 -3.99 -8.27
CA ASN A 61 -15.22 -2.56 -8.54
C ASN A 61 -15.47 -1.76 -7.26
N ALA A 62 -14.52 -0.92 -6.86
CA ALA A 62 -14.58 -0.22 -5.57
C ALA A 62 -13.90 1.16 -5.61
N ILE A 63 -14.32 2.02 -4.69
CA ILE A 63 -13.55 3.20 -4.28
C ILE A 63 -12.93 2.88 -2.94
N ILE A 64 -11.61 2.88 -2.86
CA ILE A 64 -10.88 2.69 -1.62
C ILE A 64 -10.63 4.07 -1.03
N PHE A 65 -11.18 4.36 0.14
CA PHE A 65 -10.89 5.59 0.87
C PHE A 65 -9.81 5.36 1.90
N PHE A 66 -8.81 6.24 1.92
CA PHE A 66 -7.76 6.24 2.92
C PHE A 66 -8.21 7.06 4.13
N THR A 67 -8.05 6.50 5.33
CA THR A 67 -8.34 7.19 6.58
C THR A 67 -7.19 6.97 7.56
N ALA A 68 -7.14 7.74 8.64
CA ALA A 68 -6.13 7.54 9.69
C ALA A 68 -6.21 6.16 10.37
N LYS A 69 -7.33 5.43 10.24
CA LYS A 69 -7.52 4.10 10.82
C LYS A 69 -7.37 2.97 9.80
N GLY A 70 -7.02 3.29 8.56
CA GLY A 70 -6.88 2.34 7.46
C GLY A 70 -7.86 2.57 6.31
N ASP A 71 -7.90 1.58 5.43
CA ASP A 71 -8.54 1.68 4.12
C ASP A 71 -9.96 1.12 4.13
N TYR A 72 -10.89 1.83 3.51
CA TYR A 72 -12.30 1.44 3.44
C TYR A 72 -12.77 1.23 2.01
N CYS A 73 -13.22 0.00 1.72
CA CYS A 73 -13.82 -0.38 0.45
C CYS A 73 -15.27 0.10 0.34
N SER A 74 -15.53 1.10 -0.49
CA SER A 74 -16.85 1.70 -0.68
C SER A 74 -17.43 1.40 -2.06
N HIS A 75 -18.75 1.21 -2.12
CA HIS A 75 -19.44 0.93 -3.37
C HIS A 75 -19.49 2.21 -4.23
N TRP A 76 -18.94 2.13 -5.44
CA TRP A 76 -18.70 3.30 -6.31
C TRP A 76 -19.97 4.03 -6.78
N LYS A 77 -21.15 3.42 -6.66
CA LYS A 77 -22.42 4.04 -7.11
C LYS A 77 -23.06 4.96 -6.07
N GLU A 78 -22.68 4.84 -4.80
CA GLU A 78 -23.30 5.65 -3.73
C GLU A 78 -23.11 7.15 -3.98
N SER A 79 -24.14 7.94 -3.66
CA SER A 79 -24.13 9.39 -3.87
C SER A 79 -23.02 10.07 -3.08
N TRP A 80 -22.89 9.73 -1.79
CA TRP A 80 -21.86 10.29 -0.90
C TRP A 80 -20.44 9.96 -1.40
N VAL A 81 -20.22 8.77 -1.96
CA VAL A 81 -18.93 8.36 -2.52
C VAL A 81 -18.54 9.26 -3.69
N LYS A 82 -19.48 9.51 -4.62
CA LYS A 82 -19.24 10.38 -5.77
C LYS A 82 -18.94 11.81 -5.34
N GLN A 83 -19.72 12.33 -4.39
CA GLN A 83 -19.53 13.67 -3.83
C GLN A 83 -18.15 13.81 -3.19
N LYS A 84 -17.75 12.84 -2.35
CA LYS A 84 -16.45 12.86 -1.68
C LYS A 84 -15.27 12.74 -2.65
N VAL A 85 -15.38 11.90 -3.68
CA VAL A 85 -14.36 11.79 -4.74
C VAL A 85 -14.21 13.11 -5.49
N GLN A 86 -15.31 13.80 -5.78
CA GLN A 86 -15.27 15.10 -6.45
C GLN A 86 -14.61 16.16 -5.57
N GLU A 87 -14.99 16.25 -4.30
CA GLU A 87 -14.39 17.15 -3.32
C GLU A 87 -12.87 16.96 -3.23
N LEU A 88 -12.40 15.72 -3.07
CA LEU A 88 -10.97 15.41 -2.99
C LEU A 88 -10.21 15.77 -4.28
N LYS A 89 -10.81 15.57 -5.46
CA LYS A 89 -10.21 16.01 -6.73
C LYS A 89 -10.09 17.53 -6.82
N THR A 90 -11.11 18.25 -6.38
CA THR A 90 -11.09 19.72 -6.37
C THR A 90 -9.98 20.25 -5.47
N ILE A 91 -9.84 19.68 -4.26
CA ILE A 91 -8.77 20.04 -3.33
C ILE A 91 -7.40 19.79 -3.96
N GLN A 92 -7.17 18.62 -4.56
CA GLN A 92 -5.91 18.31 -5.24
C GLN A 92 -5.56 19.29 -6.37
N LEU A 93 -6.56 19.71 -7.17
CA LEU A 93 -6.36 20.69 -8.22
C LEU A 93 -6.03 22.09 -7.66
N GLN A 94 -6.67 22.48 -6.56
CA GLN A 94 -6.39 23.74 -5.89
C GLN A 94 -4.97 23.76 -5.31
N GLU A 95 -4.56 22.69 -4.62
CA GLU A 95 -3.19 22.53 -4.12
C GLU A 95 -2.17 22.59 -5.27
N TRP A 96 -2.48 21.96 -6.40
CA TRP A 96 -1.63 22.01 -7.60
C TRP A 96 -1.52 23.45 -8.16
N HIS A 97 -2.63 24.18 -8.28
CA HIS A 97 -2.61 25.58 -8.73
C HIS A 97 -1.82 26.48 -7.77
N MET A 98 -1.99 26.33 -6.46
CA MET A 98 -1.25 27.10 -5.47
C MET A 98 0.25 26.83 -5.55
N LYS A 99 0.66 25.56 -5.73
CA LYS A 99 2.06 25.19 -5.89
C LYS A 99 2.68 25.80 -7.16
N MET A 100 1.94 25.82 -8.27
CA MET A 100 2.41 26.44 -9.51
C MET A 100 2.54 27.96 -9.37
N ASN A 101 1.54 28.63 -8.78
CA ASN A 101 1.58 30.08 -8.57
C ASN A 101 2.69 30.52 -7.58
N SER A 102 3.03 29.68 -6.60
CA SER A 102 4.16 29.93 -5.70
C SER A 102 5.52 29.73 -6.38
N THR A 103 5.59 28.91 -7.43
CA THR A 103 6.86 28.64 -8.14
C THR A 103 7.24 29.81 -9.06
N ASP A 104 6.26 30.56 -9.56
CA ASP A 104 6.46 31.75 -10.40
C ASP A 104 6.87 33.02 -9.61
N SER A 105 6.83 32.95 -8.28
CA SER A 105 7.18 34.07 -7.39
C SER A 105 8.61 33.99 -6.83
N THR A 106 9.48 33.10 -7.32
CA THR A 106 10.91 33.18 -6.98
C THR A 106 11.53 34.31 -7.81
N PRO A 107 11.87 35.47 -7.22
CA PRO A 107 12.61 36.48 -7.96
C PRO A 107 14.00 35.90 -8.23
N LEU A 108 14.40 35.81 -9.49
CA LEU A 108 15.80 35.71 -9.85
C LEU A 108 16.47 37.00 -9.35
N SER A 109 16.91 37.02 -8.09
CA SER A 109 17.73 38.10 -7.58
C SER A 109 19.01 38.12 -8.39
N SER A 110 19.10 39.13 -9.23
CA SER A 110 20.31 39.65 -9.85
C SER A 110 21.35 39.91 -8.77
N ALA A 111 22.22 38.94 -8.51
CA ALA A 111 23.52 39.22 -7.93
C ALA A 111 24.49 39.40 -9.10
N SER A 112 24.57 40.62 -9.60
CA SER A 112 25.76 41.11 -10.31
C SER A 112 26.72 41.65 -9.25
N PRO A 113 27.96 41.15 -9.19
CA PRO A 113 29.03 41.94 -8.63
C PRO A 113 30.32 41.78 -9.45
N TYR A 114 30.71 42.81 -10.21
CA TYR A 114 32.04 43.39 -10.04
C TYR A 114 32.14 44.75 -10.71
N ASN A 115 32.61 45.71 -9.91
CA ASN A 115 32.78 47.11 -10.18
C ASN A 115 34.05 47.36 -11.02
N SER A 116 34.02 48.36 -11.89
CA SER A 116 35.19 48.87 -12.60
C SER A 116 36.22 49.45 -11.62
N THR A 117 37.50 49.21 -11.85
CA THR A 117 38.58 50.07 -11.30
C THR A 117 39.71 50.15 -12.32
N SER A 118 40.11 51.39 -12.58
CA SER A 118 41.13 51.91 -13.48
C SER A 118 42.57 51.65 -13.01
N GLU A 119 43.45 51.26 -13.93
CA GLU A 119 44.79 51.83 -14.17
C GLU A 119 45.30 51.43 -15.56
#